data_AF-A0ABC8RK61-F1
#
_entry.id   AF-A0ABC8RK61-F1
#
_cell.length_a   1.000
_cell.length_b   1.000
_cell.length_c   1.000
_cell.angle_alpha   90.00
_cell.angle_beta   90.00
_cell.angle_gamma   90.00
#
_symmetry.space_group_name_H-M   'P 1'
#
loop_
_entity.id
_entity.type
_entity.pdbx_description
1 polymer ?
#
loop_
_entity_poly.entity_id
_entity_poly.type
_entity_poly.pdbx_seq_one_letter_code
_entity_poly.pdbx_strand_id
1 'polypeptide(L)'
;METQGNLIATNNSTQSVTVKKDDDQFTILPKARLHRRFFSNDFLFGTASSAYQFEGAAHEGGRGPSIWDTFTQRYPAAGKVKDGGNGNVAVDSYHLYKA
;
A
#
# COMPACT_ATOMS: atom_id res chain seq x y z
N MET A 1 0.34 -10.88 -33.98
CA MET A 1 -0.89 -10.07 -33.98
C MET A 1 -1.49 -10.22 -32.59
N GLU A 2 -1.05 -9.40 -31.64
CA GLU A 2 -1.63 -9.39 -30.29
C GLU A 2 -2.76 -8.37 -30.26
N THR A 3 -3.97 -8.85 -30.04
CA THR A 3 -5.15 -8.05 -29.78
C THR A 3 -5.00 -7.42 -28.40
N GLN A 4 -4.67 -6.13 -28.35
CA GLN A 4 -4.65 -5.38 -27.09
C GLN A 4 -6.09 -5.26 -26.56
N GLY A 5 -6.39 -5.96 -25.47
CA GLY A 5 -7.68 -5.87 -24.78
C GLY A 5 -7.79 -4.55 -24.03
N ASN A 6 -8.76 -3.73 -24.42
CA ASN A 6 -9.16 -2.55 -23.64
C ASN A 6 -10.07 -2.96 -22.49
N LEU A 7 -9.68 -2.66 -21.25
CA LEU A 7 -10.58 -2.73 -20.09
C LEU A 7 -11.46 -1.48 -20.10
N ILE A 8 -12.76 -1.65 -20.34
CA ILE A 8 -13.75 -0.57 -20.30
C ILE A 8 -14.58 -0.74 -19.04
N ALA A 9 -14.40 0.14 -18.05
CA ALA A 9 -15.36 0.31 -16.96
C ALA A 9 -16.42 1.32 -17.41
N THR A 10 -17.67 0.88 -17.60
CA THR A 10 -18.79 1.76 -17.96
C THR A 10 -19.64 2.08 -16.73
N ASN A 11 -19.90 3.37 -16.50
CA ASN A 11 -21.06 3.82 -15.73
C ASN A 11 -21.94 4.68 -16.64
N ASN A 12 -23.22 4.84 -16.29
CA ASN A 12 -24.25 5.46 -17.12
C ASN A 12 -24.09 6.99 -17.36
N SER A 13 -22.93 7.57 -17.05
CA SER A 13 -22.56 8.92 -17.44
C SER A 13 -21.28 8.89 -18.26
N THR A 14 -21.44 8.98 -19.58
CA THR A 14 -20.43 8.90 -20.64
C THR A 14 -19.15 9.69 -20.34
N GLN A 15 -18.16 9.06 -19.70
CA GLN A 15 -16.76 9.45 -19.75
C GLN A 15 -15.90 8.18 -19.80
N SER A 16 -15.47 7.80 -21.00
CA SER A 16 -14.45 6.75 -21.20
C SER A 16 -13.08 7.33 -20.88
N VAL A 17 -12.39 6.80 -19.88
CA VAL A 17 -10.98 7.12 -19.63
C VAL A 17 -10.12 6.14 -20.43
N THR A 18 -9.46 6.63 -21.48
CA THR A 18 -8.50 5.82 -22.25
C THR A 18 -7.14 5.88 -21.57
N VAL A 19 -6.70 4.76 -20.99
CA VAL A 19 -5.31 4.60 -20.53
C VAL A 19 -4.47 4.22 -21.75
N LYS A 20 -3.62 5.14 -22.22
CA LYS A 20 -2.63 4.81 -23.25
C LYS A 20 -1.40 4.22 -22.58
N LYS A 21 -0.95 3.06 -23.06
CA LYS A 21 0.35 2.50 -22.69
C LYS A 21 1.38 3.07 -23.65
N ASP A 22 1.94 4.24 -23.31
CA ASP A 22 3.11 4.78 -23.99
C ASP A 22 4.33 4.57 -23.08
N ASP A 23 5.36 3.96 -23.65
CA ASP A 23 6.63 3.45 -23.09
C ASP A 23 7.11 4.13 -21.78
N ASP A 24 6.74 3.53 -20.64
CA ASP A 24 7.25 3.83 -19.29
C ASP A 24 6.65 5.01 -18.52
N GLN A 25 5.56 5.65 -18.99
CA GLN A 25 4.86 6.66 -18.19
C GLN A 25 3.34 6.50 -18.19
N PHE A 26 2.78 6.19 -17.03
CA PHE A 26 1.38 6.47 -16.74
C PHE A 26 1.21 7.98 -16.56
N THR A 27 1.15 8.71 -17.68
CA THR A 27 0.75 10.11 -17.65
C THR A 27 -0.75 10.13 -17.41
N ILE A 28 -1.17 10.44 -16.18
CA ILE A 28 -2.54 10.90 -15.98
C ILE A 28 -2.62 12.20 -16.78
N LEU A 29 -3.24 12.18 -17.96
CA LEU A 29 -3.38 13.38 -18.77
C LEU A 29 -3.93 14.49 -17.85
N PRO A 30 -3.43 15.75 -17.92
CA PRO A 30 -3.72 16.82 -16.94
C PRO A 30 -5.20 17.27 -16.81
N LYS A 31 -6.18 16.43 -17.12
CA LYS A 31 -7.60 16.79 -17.13
C LYS A 31 -8.60 15.67 -16.91
N ALA A 32 -8.19 14.43 -16.65
CA ALA A 32 -9.13 13.44 -16.12
C ALA A 32 -9.12 13.51 -14.59
N ARG A 33 -9.85 14.48 -14.01
CA ARG A 33 -10.07 14.53 -12.56
C ARG A 33 -10.97 13.36 -12.17
N LEU A 34 -10.41 12.32 -11.57
CA LEU A 34 -11.20 11.24 -10.98
C LEU A 34 -11.88 11.75 -9.71
N HIS A 35 -13.20 11.60 -9.65
CA HIS A 35 -14.02 12.06 -8.53
C HIS A 35 -14.80 10.89 -7.90
N ARG A 36 -15.09 10.97 -6.59
CA ARG A 36 -15.91 9.98 -5.86
C ARG A 36 -17.23 9.66 -6.58
N ARG A 37 -17.86 10.65 -7.20
CA ARG A 37 -19.11 10.52 -7.99
C ARG A 37 -19.02 9.54 -9.17
N PHE A 38 -17.83 9.11 -9.57
CA PHE A 38 -17.65 8.12 -10.64
C PHE A 38 -17.74 6.68 -10.13
N PHE A 39 -17.74 6.47 -8.81
CA PHE A 39 -17.90 5.18 -8.15
C PHE A 39 -19.30 5.08 -7.54
N SER A 40 -19.81 3.86 -7.33
CA SER A 40 -21.08 3.67 -6.62
C SER A 40 -21.00 4.25 -5.20
N ASN A 41 -22.15 4.63 -4.64
CA ASN A 41 -22.19 5.18 -3.29
C ASN A 41 -21.65 4.19 -2.24
N ASP A 42 -21.79 2.89 -2.49
CA ASP A 42 -21.34 1.81 -1.59
C ASP A 42 -19.89 1.38 -1.83
N PHE A 43 -19.20 1.97 -2.80
CA PHE A 43 -17.80 1.66 -3.05
C PHE A 43 -16.94 2.11 -1.86
N LEU A 44 -16.12 1.24 -1.28
CA LEU A 44 -15.25 1.62 -0.16
C LEU A 44 -13.86 2.00 -0.65
N PHE A 45 -13.37 3.17 -0.24
CA PHE A 45 -11.95 3.48 -0.27
C PHE A 45 -11.42 3.38 1.14
N GLY A 46 -10.27 2.74 1.30
CA GLY A 46 -9.61 2.58 2.57
C GLY A 46 -8.10 2.51 2.38
N THR A 47 -7.42 2.41 3.51
CA THR A 47 -5.99 2.12 3.59
C THR A 47 -5.80 0.78 4.32
N ALA A 48 -4.61 0.20 4.21
CA ALA A 48 -4.25 -1.04 4.89
C ALA A 48 -2.84 -0.92 5.48
N SER A 49 -2.61 -1.66 6.55
CA SER A 49 -1.31 -1.79 7.23
C SER A 49 -1.05 -3.25 7.60
N SER A 50 0.13 -3.54 8.15
CA SER A 50 0.45 -4.84 8.73
C SER A 50 1.12 -4.67 10.09
N ALA A 51 0.89 -5.61 11.01
CA ALA A 51 1.30 -5.51 12.41
C ALA A 51 2.80 -5.18 12.58
N TYR A 52 3.70 -5.99 12.00
CA TYR A 52 5.15 -5.80 12.15
C TYR A 52 5.67 -4.48 11.53
N GLN A 53 5.01 -3.96 10.50
CA GLN A 53 5.41 -2.70 9.85
C GLN A 53 4.88 -1.46 10.58
N PHE A 54 3.86 -1.60 11.44
CA PHE A 54 3.15 -0.46 12.03
C PHE A 54 3.15 -0.41 13.55
N GLU A 55 2.93 -1.54 14.22
CA GLU A 55 2.63 -1.56 15.65
C GLU A 55 3.82 -1.13 16.51
N GLY A 56 4.99 -1.75 16.31
CA GLY A 56 6.09 -1.60 17.24
C GLY A 56 5.86 -2.42 18.51
N ALA A 57 6.29 -1.88 19.66
CA ALA A 57 6.08 -2.46 20.98
C ALA A 57 6.46 -3.96 21.06
N ALA A 58 7.57 -4.34 20.39
CA ALA A 58 7.88 -5.73 20.12
C ALA A 58 8.06 -6.62 21.36
N HIS A 59 8.31 -6.00 22.52
CA HIS A 59 8.56 -6.65 23.81
C HIS A 59 7.55 -6.25 24.90
N GLU A 60 6.41 -5.67 24.50
CA GLU A 60 5.39 -5.18 25.43
C GLU A 60 4.08 -5.98 25.31
N GLY A 61 3.15 -5.75 26.23
CA GLY A 61 1.78 -6.27 26.15
C GLY A 61 1.63 -7.80 26.14
N GLY A 62 2.70 -8.55 26.44
CA GLY A 62 2.72 -10.00 26.35
C GLY A 62 2.87 -10.54 24.92
N ARG A 63 3.25 -9.69 23.95
CA ARG A 63 3.54 -10.12 22.56
C ARG A 63 4.71 -11.10 22.54
N GLY A 64 4.48 -12.28 21.96
CA GLY A 64 5.55 -13.23 21.66
C GLY A 64 6.38 -12.80 20.44
N PRO A 65 7.67 -13.20 20.37
CA PRO A 65 8.51 -12.89 19.22
C PRO A 65 7.99 -13.56 17.95
N SER A 66 7.96 -12.81 16.84
CA SER A 66 7.67 -13.32 15.51
C SER A 66 8.94 -13.76 14.79
N ILE A 67 8.77 -14.43 13.65
CA ILE A 67 9.88 -14.79 12.75
C ILE A 67 10.62 -13.54 12.27
N TRP A 68 9.92 -12.41 12.06
CA TRP A 68 10.54 -11.16 11.62
C TRP A 68 11.42 -10.52 12.70
N ASP A 69 11.00 -10.59 13.97
CA ASP A 69 11.85 -10.15 15.10
C ASP A 69 13.15 -10.96 15.10
N THR A 70 13.03 -12.29 14.99
CA THR A 70 14.19 -13.20 14.96
C THR A 70 15.09 -12.94 13.76
N PHE A 71 14.51 -12.76 12.57
CA PHE A 71 15.26 -12.54 11.33
C PHE A 71 16.07 -11.24 11.39
N THR A 72 15.44 -10.15 11.80
CA THR A 72 16.10 -8.83 11.86
C THR A 72 17.15 -8.76 12.97
N GLN A 73 16.92 -9.42 14.10
CA GLN A 73 17.92 -9.55 15.17
C GLN A 73 19.10 -10.46 14.80
N ARG A 74 18.86 -11.52 14.01
CA ARG A 74 19.91 -12.44 13.55
C ARG A 74 20.78 -11.84 12.45
N TYR A 75 20.24 -10.94 11.64
CA TYR A 75 20.95 -10.29 10.53
C TYR A 75 20.90 -8.75 10.64
N PRO A 76 21.52 -8.15 11.69
CA PRO A 76 21.41 -6.72 11.96
C PRO A 76 22.30 -5.83 11.06
N ALA A 77 23.31 -6.41 10.42
CA ALA A 77 24.20 -5.68 9.52
C ALA A 77 23.52 -5.42 8.16
N ALA A 78 23.88 -4.30 7.54
CA ALA A 78 23.42 -3.94 6.20
C ALA A 78 23.63 -5.10 5.21
N GLY A 79 22.55 -5.52 4.55
CA GLY A 79 22.60 -6.55 3.51
C GLY A 79 21.35 -7.43 3.43
N LYS A 80 20.75 -7.78 4.57
CA LYS A 80 19.44 -8.47 4.61
C LYS A 80 18.29 -7.50 4.76
N VAL A 81 18.46 -6.51 5.64
CA VAL A 81 17.71 -5.25 5.62
C VAL A 81 18.71 -4.17 5.21
N LYS A 82 18.33 -3.31 4.25
CA LYS A 82 19.27 -2.38 3.59
C LYS A 82 19.99 -1.46 4.59
N ASP A 83 19.27 -0.98 5.58
CA ASP A 83 19.74 -0.07 6.64
C ASP A 83 19.92 -0.77 8.00
N GLY A 84 19.72 -2.10 8.06
CA GLY A 84 19.72 -2.85 9.32
C GLY A 84 18.52 -2.58 10.22
N GLY A 85 17.46 -1.92 9.72
CA GLY A 85 16.25 -1.62 10.47
C GLY A 85 15.45 -2.84 10.93
N ASN A 86 14.55 -2.63 11.89
CA ASN A 86 13.66 -3.65 12.43
C ASN A 86 12.29 -3.06 12.85
N GLY A 87 11.37 -3.93 13.27
CA GLY A 87 10.01 -3.56 13.68
C GLY A 87 9.84 -3.33 15.19
N ASN A 88 10.92 -3.12 15.95
CA ASN A 88 10.81 -3.00 17.41
C ASN A 88 9.93 -1.81 17.84
N VAL A 89 10.05 -0.70 17.11
CA VAL A 89 9.25 0.53 17.32
C VAL A 89 8.36 0.83 16.12
N ALA A 90 8.83 0.59 14.89
CA ALA A 90 8.09 0.88 13.65
C ALA A 90 7.57 2.35 13.61
N VAL A 91 6.30 2.58 13.27
CA VAL A 91 5.65 3.90 13.40
C VAL A 91 4.88 4.05 14.72
N ASP A 92 5.13 3.16 15.68
CA ASP A 92 4.59 3.16 17.03
C ASP A 92 3.06 3.20 17.11
N SER A 93 2.39 2.57 16.13
CA SER A 93 0.93 2.53 16.08
C SER A 93 0.33 1.78 17.27
N TYR A 94 1.08 0.94 17.98
CA TYR A 94 0.61 0.32 19.22
C TYR A 94 0.23 1.37 20.27
N HIS A 95 1.04 2.41 20.42
CA HIS A 95 0.77 3.53 21.32
C HIS A 95 -0.08 4.63 20.67
N LEU A 96 0.12 4.85 19.37
CA LEU A 96 -0.44 5.99 18.63
C LEU A 96 -1.67 5.66 17.78
N TYR A 97 -2.35 4.53 17.99
CA TYR A 97 -3.48 4.11 17.14
C TYR A 97 -4.67 5.09 17.10
N LYS A 98 -4.77 6.02 18.05
CA LYS A 98 -5.84 7.04 18.13
C LYS A 98 -5.43 8.41 17.59
N ALA A 99 -4.18 8.58 17.17
CA ALA A 99 -3.61 9.86 16.77
C ALA A 99 -4.28 10.43 15.51
#